data_AF-A0A960GCL5-F1
#
_entry.id   AF-A0A960GCL5-F1
#
_cell.length_a   1.000
_cell.length_b   1.000
_cell.length_c   1.000
_cell.angle_alpha   90.00
_cell.angle_beta   90.00
_cell.angle_gamma   90.00
#
_symmetry.space_group_name_H-M   'P 1'
#
loop_
_entity.id
_entity.type
_entity.pdbx_description
1 polymer ?
#
loop_
_entity_poly.entity_id
_entity_poly.type
_entity_poly.pdbx_seq_one_letter_code
_entity_poly.pdbx_strand_id
1 'polypeptide(L)'
;MKVMTVVGTRPEIIRLAAVMKRLDSTEGMDHVLVHTGQNWDRQLNGVFFEDLGLRLPDHVLDVDVSSLGATLGDILRKTEAVLEEEKPDAFLVLGDTNSALSLIMAKRQRIPTYHMEAGNRCF
;
A
#
# COMPACT_ATOMS: atom_id res chain seq x y z
N MET A 1 12.07 2.21 13.37
CA MET A 1 11.64 1.09 12.52
C MET A 1 10.82 1.67 11.37
N LYS A 2 11.18 1.35 10.14
CA LYS A 2 10.49 1.82 8.94
C LYS A 2 9.43 0.81 8.50
N VAL A 3 8.17 1.25 8.41
CA VAL A 3 7.04 0.41 7.98
C VAL A 3 6.49 0.96 6.67
N MET A 4 6.45 0.13 5.64
CA MET A 4 5.79 0.48 4.37
C MET A 4 4.39 -0.12 4.32
N THR A 5 3.38 0.71 4.14
CA THR A 5 2.00 0.29 3.90
C THR A 5 1.64 0.53 2.43
N VAL A 6 1.15 -0.51 1.74
CA VAL A 6 0.66 -0.39 0.35
C VAL A 6 -0.86 -0.48 0.32
N VAL A 7 -1.48 0.49 -0.37
CA VAL A 7 -2.92 0.54 -0.65
C VAL A 7 -3.17 0.80 -2.14
N GLY A 8 -4.36 0.51 -2.65
CA GLY A 8 -4.72 0.93 -4.01
C GLY A 8 -6.19 1.29 -4.22
N THR A 9 -7.02 1.10 -3.20
CA THR A 9 -8.45 1.29 -3.28
C THR A 9 -8.98 2.08 -2.08
N ARG A 10 -10.12 2.73 -2.29
CA ARG A 10 -10.80 3.46 -1.22
C ARG A 10 -11.14 2.59 0.01
N PRO A 11 -11.67 1.36 -0.12
CA PRO A 11 -11.93 0.51 1.05
C PRO A 11 -10.67 0.23 1.89
N GLU A 12 -9.50 0.07 1.25
CA GLU A 12 -8.24 -0.12 1.98
C GLU A 12 -7.87 1.12 2.79
N ILE A 13 -7.96 2.32 2.20
CA ILE A 13 -7.68 3.60 2.88
C ILE A 13 -8.58 3.77 4.11
N ILE A 14 -9.90 3.56 3.95
CA ILE A 14 -10.87 3.71 5.04
C ILE A 14 -10.55 2.75 6.19
N ARG A 15 -10.28 1.48 5.88
CA ARG A 15 -10.07 0.45 6.90
C ARG A 15 -8.71 0.54 7.58
N LEU A 16 -7.68 1.02 6.87
CA LEU A 16 -6.36 1.24 7.42
C LEU A 16 -6.18 2.61 8.08
N ALA A 17 -7.17 3.52 8.00
CA ALA A 17 -7.04 4.89 8.51
C ALA A 17 -6.52 4.96 9.96
N ALA A 18 -7.11 4.18 10.87
CA ALA A 18 -6.66 4.14 12.27
C ALA A 18 -5.26 3.54 12.44
N VAL A 19 -4.91 2.54 11.62
CA VAL A 19 -3.58 1.91 11.62
C VAL A 19 -2.53 2.91 11.14
N MET A 20 -2.78 3.59 10.01
CA MET A 20 -1.88 4.59 9.45
C MET A 20 -1.63 5.74 10.44
N LYS A 21 -2.69 6.30 11.04
CA LYS A 21 -2.56 7.31 12.11
C LYS A 21 -1.74 6.82 13.28
N ARG A 22 -1.92 5.57 13.69
CA ARG A 22 -1.16 4.99 14.79
C ARG A 22 0.31 4.84 14.43
N LEU A 23 0.62 4.36 13.22
CA LEU A 23 1.99 4.26 12.73
C LEU A 23 2.66 5.64 12.66
N ASP A 24 1.99 6.64 12.09
CA ASP A 24 2.50 8.02 11.95
C ASP A 24 2.75 8.71 13.31
N SER A 25 1.94 8.41 14.34
CA SER A 25 2.04 9.04 15.67
C SER A 25 2.92 8.27 16.66
N THR A 26 3.47 7.12 16.29
CA THR A 26 4.28 6.30 17.20
C THR A 26 5.74 6.75 17.14
N GLU A 27 6.29 7.16 18.30
CA GLU A 27 7.70 7.53 18.40
C GLU A 27 8.61 6.37 17.98
N GLY A 28 9.61 6.67 17.16
CA GLY A 28 10.54 5.68 16.61
C GLY A 28 9.98 4.85 15.45
N MET A 29 8.76 5.13 14.97
CA MET A 29 8.24 4.62 13.71
C MET A 29 8.40 5.64 12.58
N ASP A 30 8.89 5.16 11.44
CA ASP A 30 8.94 5.87 10.18
C ASP A 30 7.98 5.17 9.22
N HIS A 31 6.82 5.76 8.98
CA HIS A 31 5.78 5.14 8.17
C HIS A 31 5.84 5.69 6.75
N VAL A 32 6.00 4.79 5.78
CA VAL A 32 5.95 5.10 4.34
C VAL A 32 4.63 4.57 3.78
N LEU A 33 3.83 5.45 3.19
CA LEU A 33 2.55 5.13 2.59
C LEU A 33 2.68 5.15 1.06
N VAL A 34 2.41 4.01 0.43
CA VAL A 34 2.45 3.84 -1.02
C VAL A 34 1.04 3.58 -1.54
N HIS A 35 0.63 4.32 -2.56
CA HIS A 35 -0.61 4.08 -3.28
C HIS A 35 -0.31 3.50 -4.68
N THR A 36 -0.95 2.39 -5.06
CA THR A 36 -0.63 1.72 -6.34
C THR A 36 -1.09 2.50 -7.57
N GLY A 37 -2.07 3.39 -7.45
CA GLY A 37 -2.48 4.26 -8.55
C GLY A 37 -3.56 3.67 -9.47
N GLN A 38 -4.02 2.44 -9.21
CA GLN A 38 -4.98 1.71 -10.07
C GLN A 38 -6.29 2.46 -10.36
N ASN A 39 -6.71 3.35 -9.47
CA ASN A 39 -7.87 4.23 -9.65
C ASN A 39 -7.61 5.59 -8.98
N TRP A 40 -6.37 6.10 -9.07
CA TRP A 40 -5.98 7.32 -8.39
C TRP A 40 -6.41 8.58 -9.15
N ASP A 41 -7.61 9.04 -8.87
CA ASP A 41 -7.98 10.43 -9.11
C ASP A 41 -7.65 11.25 -7.85
N ARG A 42 -6.75 12.22 -7.98
CA ARG A 42 -6.31 13.07 -6.85
C ARG A 42 -7.43 13.95 -6.30
N GLN A 43 -8.42 14.31 -7.11
CA GLN A 43 -9.60 15.08 -6.66
C GLN A 43 -10.57 14.19 -5.88
N LEU A 44 -10.81 12.95 -6.31
CA LEU A 44 -11.75 12.05 -5.64
C LEU A 44 -11.15 11.30 -4.44
N ASN A 45 -9.91 10.82 -4.56
CA ASN A 45 -9.24 10.12 -3.47
C ASN A 45 -8.68 11.09 -2.43
N GLY A 46 -8.20 12.27 -2.84
CA GLY A 46 -7.68 13.30 -1.94
C GLY A 46 -8.68 13.69 -0.85
N VAL A 47 -9.98 13.76 -1.21
CA VAL A 47 -11.07 14.03 -0.25
C VAL A 47 -11.12 12.98 0.86
N PHE A 48 -10.91 11.69 0.57
CA PHE A 48 -10.91 10.67 1.64
C PHE A 48 -9.72 10.80 2.58
N PHE A 49 -8.56 11.22 2.09
CA PHE A 49 -7.42 11.51 2.95
C PHE A 49 -7.72 12.70 3.85
N GLU A 50 -8.28 13.77 3.30
CA GLU A 50 -8.66 14.97 4.06
C GLU A 50 -9.76 14.67 5.10
N ASP A 51 -10.86 14.05 4.69
CA ASP A 51 -12.00 13.69 5.56
C ASP A 51 -11.59 12.78 6.71
N LEU A 52 -10.67 11.84 6.43
CA LEU A 52 -10.15 10.93 7.44
C LEU A 52 -8.99 11.54 8.24
N GLY A 53 -8.55 12.75 7.94
CA GLY A 53 -7.40 13.40 8.60
C GLY A 53 -6.11 12.59 8.45
N LEU A 54 -5.88 12.07 7.25
CA LEU A 54 -4.70 11.32 6.82
C LEU A 54 -3.81 12.20 5.95
N ARG A 55 -2.50 12.02 6.07
CA ARG A 55 -1.54 12.61 5.13
C ARG A 55 -1.64 11.94 3.75
N LEU A 56 -1.21 12.64 2.71
CA LEU A 56 -1.12 12.05 1.37
C LEU A 56 -0.07 10.92 1.34
N PRO A 57 -0.18 9.97 0.37
CA PRO A 57 0.85 8.97 0.13
C PRO A 57 2.21 9.61 -0.18
N ASP A 58 3.29 8.99 0.30
CA ASP A 58 4.67 9.38 -0.02
C ASP A 58 5.00 9.00 -1.45
N HIS A 59 4.45 7.88 -1.91
CA HIS A 59 4.64 7.35 -3.26
C HIS A 59 3.28 7.04 -3.91
N VAL A 60 3.14 7.40 -5.18
CA VAL A 60 2.03 6.94 -6.03
C VAL A 60 2.65 6.22 -7.23
N LEU A 61 2.34 4.94 -7.40
CA LEU A 61 3.00 4.10 -8.41
C LEU A 61 2.42 4.32 -9.82
N ASP A 62 1.21 4.86 -9.96
CA ASP A 62 0.54 5.08 -11.26
C ASP A 62 0.62 3.85 -12.19
N VAL A 63 0.22 2.68 -11.68
CA VAL A 63 0.35 1.41 -12.41
C VAL A 63 -0.44 1.40 -13.71
N ASP A 64 0.08 0.72 -14.73
CA ASP A 64 -0.60 0.57 -16.02
C ASP A 64 -1.89 -0.26 -15.86
N VAL A 65 -3.04 0.38 -16.10
CA VAL A 65 -4.38 -0.24 -16.02
C VAL A 65 -4.97 -0.65 -17.37
N SER A 66 -4.15 -0.71 -18.43
CA SER A 66 -4.58 -1.07 -19.78
C SER A 66 -5.10 -2.52 -19.90
N SER A 67 -4.62 -3.41 -19.03
CA SER A 67 -5.08 -4.79 -18.93
C SER A 67 -4.70 -5.37 -17.56
N LEU A 68 -5.35 -6.46 -17.15
CA LEU A 68 -5.00 -7.14 -15.89
C LEU A 68 -3.51 -7.53 -15.86
N GLY A 69 -2.97 -8.11 -16.94
CA GLY A 69 -1.57 -8.50 -17.01
C GLY A 69 -0.61 -7.32 -16.86
N ALA A 70 -0.93 -6.19 -17.49
CA ALA A 70 -0.15 -4.96 -17.35
C ALA A 70 -0.18 -4.45 -15.91
N THR A 71 -1.36 -4.40 -15.28
CA THR A 71 -1.52 -3.92 -13.90
C THR A 71 -0.73 -4.77 -12.92
N LEU A 72 -0.87 -6.10 -12.99
CA LEU A 72 -0.20 -6.98 -12.06
C LEU A 72 1.32 -6.94 -12.25
N GLY A 73 1.80 -6.94 -13.49
CA GLY A 73 3.22 -6.82 -13.80
C GLY A 73 3.82 -5.51 -13.31
N ASP A 74 3.11 -4.39 -13.51
CA ASP A 74 3.59 -3.07 -13.14
C ASP A 74 3.52 -2.83 -11.62
N ILE A 75 2.53 -3.40 -10.91
CA ILE A 75 2.53 -3.43 -9.44
C ILE A 75 3.80 -4.11 -8.93
N LEU A 76 4.16 -5.29 -9.44
CA LEU A 76 5.36 -5.99 -9.00
C LEU A 76 6.62 -5.17 -9.30
N ARG A 77 6.79 -4.73 -10.54
CA ARG A 77 7.96 -3.97 -10.99
C ARG A 77 8.14 -2.65 -10.21
N LYS A 78 7.07 -1.88 -10.01
CA LYS A 78 7.15 -0.59 -9.31
C LYS A 78 7.25 -0.76 -7.79
N THR A 79 6.66 -1.82 -7.24
CA THR A 79 6.88 -2.18 -5.83
C THR A 79 8.35 -2.50 -5.58
N GLU A 80 9.01 -3.23 -6.48
CA GLU A 80 10.45 -3.51 -6.37
C GLU A 80 11.28 -2.23 -6.24
N ALA A 81 11.05 -1.27 -7.13
CA ALA A 81 11.77 0.00 -7.14
C ALA A 81 11.61 0.79 -5.83
N VAL A 82 10.38 0.93 -5.32
CA VAL A 82 10.15 1.67 -4.06
C VAL A 82 10.71 0.93 -2.85
N LEU A 83 10.71 -0.41 -2.85
CA LEU A 83 11.35 -1.21 -1.79
C LEU A 83 12.87 -1.01 -1.78
N GLU A 84 13.51 -0.92 -2.94
CA GLU A 84 14.96 -0.66 -3.05
C GLU A 84 15.34 0.75 -2.59
N GLU A 85 14.48 1.74 -2.85
CA GLU A 85 14.66 3.12 -2.40
C GLU A 85 14.47 3.23 -0.89
N GLU A 86 13.34 2.75 -0.38
CA GLU A 86 12.93 3.00 1.00
C GLU A 86 13.55 2.03 2.02
N LYS A 87 13.83 0.79 1.59
CA LYS A 87 14.36 -0.31 2.41
C LYS A 87 13.62 -0.47 3.75
N PRO A 88 12.30 -0.71 3.74
CA PRO A 88 11.52 -0.79 4.97
C PRO A 88 11.88 -2.03 5.79
N ASP A 89 11.78 -1.91 7.11
CA ASP A 89 11.96 -3.02 8.06
C ASP A 89 10.74 -3.95 8.12
N ALA A 90 9.57 -3.45 7.71
CA ALA A 90 8.33 -4.22 7.63
C ALA A 90 7.42 -3.71 6.50
N PHE A 91 6.61 -4.61 5.97
CA PHE A 91 5.69 -4.35 4.88
C PHE A 91 4.27 -4.76 5.23
N LEU A 92 3.28 -3.89 5.03
CA LEU A 92 1.89 -4.10 5.40
C LEU A 92 0.95 -3.92 4.20
N VAL A 93 0.00 -4.85 4.07
CA VAL A 93 -1.11 -4.79 3.11
C VAL A 93 -2.42 -5.20 3.78
N LEU A 94 -3.54 -4.81 3.20
CA LEU A 94 -4.89 -5.22 3.62
C LEU A 94 -5.58 -6.03 2.52
N GLY A 95 -6.20 -7.14 2.92
CA GLY A 95 -7.17 -7.85 2.08
C GLY A 95 -6.55 -8.48 0.83
N ASP A 96 -7.33 -8.58 -0.23
CA ASP A 96 -7.06 -9.41 -1.41
C ASP A 96 -7.17 -8.65 -2.73
N THR A 97 -7.01 -7.32 -2.70
CA THR A 97 -6.96 -6.52 -3.93
C THR A 97 -5.71 -6.83 -4.76
N ASN A 98 -5.68 -6.38 -6.02
CA ASN A 98 -4.46 -6.46 -6.83
C ASN A 98 -3.25 -5.82 -6.14
N SER A 99 -3.45 -4.78 -5.30
CA SER A 99 -2.37 -4.14 -4.54
C SER A 99 -1.70 -5.10 -3.57
N ALA A 100 -2.42 -6.09 -3.04
CA ALA A 100 -1.87 -7.09 -2.13
C ALA A 100 -0.79 -7.95 -2.80
N LEU A 101 -0.75 -8.05 -4.14
CA LEU A 101 0.31 -8.76 -4.86
C LEU A 101 1.68 -8.10 -4.73
N SER A 102 1.75 -6.81 -4.36
CA SER A 102 3.00 -6.13 -3.98
C SER A 102 3.77 -6.88 -2.87
N LEU A 103 3.05 -7.59 -1.98
CA LEU A 103 3.62 -8.40 -0.91
C LEU A 103 4.59 -9.46 -1.43
N ILE A 104 4.37 -9.98 -2.65
CA ILE A 104 5.28 -10.95 -3.29
C ILE A 104 6.69 -10.37 -3.36
N MET A 105 6.84 -9.10 -3.79
CA MET A 105 8.16 -8.46 -3.90
C MET A 105 8.81 -8.28 -2.52
N ALA A 106 8.07 -7.76 -1.55
CA ALA A 106 8.57 -7.60 -0.18
C ALA A 106 9.05 -8.94 0.40
N LYS A 107 8.27 -10.00 0.19
CA LYS A 107 8.63 -11.34 0.66
C LYS A 107 9.88 -11.89 -0.03
N ARG A 108 10.03 -11.68 -1.34
CA ARG A 108 11.21 -12.10 -2.12
C ARG A 108 12.48 -11.37 -1.69
N GLN A 109 12.36 -10.12 -1.26
CA GLN A 109 13.46 -9.34 -0.66
C GLN A 109 13.67 -9.63 0.83
N ARG A 110 12.96 -10.62 1.40
CA ARG A 110 13.06 -11.05 2.82
C ARG A 110 12.65 -9.99 3.83
N ILE A 111 11.80 -9.05 3.42
CA ILE A 111 11.20 -8.06 4.32
C ILE A 111 10.07 -8.76 5.10
N PRO A 112 10.01 -8.63 6.44
CA PRO A 112 8.87 -9.10 7.23
C PRO A 112 7.54 -8.51 6.72
N THR A 113 6.57 -9.38 6.40
CA THR A 113 5.29 -9.00 5.80
C THR A 113 4.12 -9.24 6.75
N TYR A 114 3.24 -8.26 6.88
CA TYR A 114 2.03 -8.28 7.70
C TYR A 114 0.80 -8.15 6.80
N HIS A 115 -0.03 -9.19 6.78
CA HIS A 115 -1.24 -9.24 5.97
C HIS A 115 -2.46 -9.07 6.87
N MET A 116 -3.07 -7.89 6.84
CA MET A 116 -4.31 -7.62 7.55
C MET A 116 -5.50 -8.16 6.76
N GLU A 117 -6.54 -8.62 7.47
CA GLU A 117 -7.68 -9.34 6.86
C GLU A 117 -7.26 -10.64 6.13
N ALA A 118 -6.22 -11.30 6.63
CA ALA A 118 -5.83 -12.60 6.13
C ALA A 118 -6.91 -13.65 6.43
N GLY A 119 -7.05 -14.64 5.53
CA GLY A 119 -7.88 -15.82 5.77
C GLY A 119 -9.30 -15.75 5.22
N ASN A 120 -9.69 -14.69 4.50
CA ASN A 120 -10.94 -14.67 3.75
C ASN A 120 -10.99 -15.85 2.76
N ARG A 121 -12.14 -16.54 2.70
CA ARG A 121 -12.40 -17.66 1.79
C ARG A 121 -13.81 -17.53 1.23
N CYS A 122 -13.95 -17.64 -0.08
CA CYS A 122 -15.23 -17.85 -0.74
C CYS A 122 -15.20 -19.18 -1.51
N PHE A 123 -16.37 -19.82 -1.64
CA PHE A 123 -16.55 -21.11 -2.31
C PHE A 123 -17.38 -20.92 -3.58
#